data_AF-A0A497BXF1-F1
#
_entry.id   AF-A0A497BXF1-F1
#
_cell.length_a   1.000
_cell.length_b   1.000
_cell.length_c   1.000
_cell.angle_alpha   90.00
_cell.angle_beta   90.00
_cell.angle_gamma   90.00
#
_symmetry.space_group_name_H-M   'P 1'
#
loop_
_entity.id
_entity.type
_entity.pdbx_description
1 polymer ?
#
loop_
_entity_poly.entity_id
_entity_poly.type
_entity_poly.pdbx_seq_one_letter_code
_entity_poly.pdbx_strand_id
1 'polypeptide(L)'
;MGIGTILVGAACALVVGAYLARPFRKTEPDLDRAIEAWIAQVRKGGEAEVQGSNEAAEAVNFCPQCGRHVGHDDHFCPGCGAKLPRGAK
;
A
#
# COMPACT_ATOMS: atom_id res chain seq x y z
N MET A 1 -17.54 -3.24 -50.96
CA MET A 1 -17.09 -3.95 -49.73
C MET A 1 -17.50 -5.40 -49.85
N GLY A 2 -16.54 -6.31 -49.92
CA GLY A 2 -16.85 -7.74 -50.10
C GLY A 2 -17.41 -8.33 -48.81
N ILE A 3 -18.31 -9.29 -48.94
CA ILE A 3 -18.89 -10.03 -47.80
C ILE A 3 -17.77 -10.59 -46.89
N GLY A 4 -16.63 -10.97 -47.48
CA GLY A 4 -15.45 -11.44 -46.75
C GLY A 4 -14.86 -10.43 -45.76
N THR A 5 -14.79 -9.13 -46.09
CA THR A 5 -14.22 -8.13 -45.16
C THR A 5 -15.15 -7.88 -43.97
N ILE A 6 -16.46 -8.01 -44.18
CA ILE A 6 -17.47 -7.87 -43.12
C ILE A 6 -17.38 -9.05 -42.14
N LEU A 7 -17.26 -10.28 -42.65
CA LEU A 7 -17.12 -11.47 -41.82
C LEU A 7 -15.84 -11.47 -40.99
N VAL A 8 -14.72 -11.06 -41.59
CA VAL A 8 -13.44 -10.93 -40.86
C VAL A 8 -13.52 -9.83 -39.80
N GLY A 9 -14.10 -8.67 -40.14
CA GLY A 9 -14.31 -7.58 -39.18
C GLY A 9 -15.19 -7.99 -37.99
N ALA A 10 -16.30 -8.69 -38.25
CA ALA A 10 -17.18 -9.20 -37.22
C ALA A 10 -16.49 -10.24 -36.31
N ALA A 11 -15.72 -11.17 -36.90
CA ALA A 11 -14.96 -12.16 -36.14
C ALA A 11 -13.91 -11.50 -35.24
N CYS A 12 -13.13 -10.55 -35.77
CA CYS A 12 -12.16 -9.79 -34.98
C CYS A 12 -12.83 -8.99 -33.86
N ALA A 13 -13.95 -8.32 -34.12
CA ALA A 13 -14.68 -7.56 -33.12
C ALA A 13 -15.21 -8.45 -31.98
N LEU A 14 -15.71 -9.64 -32.30
CA LEU A 14 -16.16 -10.61 -31.28
C LEU A 14 -14.99 -11.13 -30.43
N VAL A 15 -13.86 -11.47 -31.05
CA VAL A 15 -12.66 -11.92 -30.34
C VAL A 15 -12.13 -10.83 -29.43
N VAL A 16 -12.03 -9.59 -29.92
CA VAL A 16 -11.57 -8.44 -29.14
C VAL A 16 -12.55 -8.12 -28.01
N GLY A 17 -13.85 -8.12 -28.29
CA GLY A 17 -14.88 -7.91 -27.26
C GLY A 17 -14.82 -8.97 -26.16
N ALA A 18 -14.66 -10.25 -26.52
CA ALA A 18 -14.51 -11.34 -25.56
C ALA A 18 -13.20 -11.23 -24.76
N TYR A 19 -12.11 -10.80 -25.40
CA TYR A 19 -10.82 -10.58 -24.75
C TYR A 19 -10.86 -9.40 -23.78
N LEU A 20 -11.50 -8.29 -24.15
CA LEU A 20 -11.66 -7.10 -23.31
C LEU A 20 -12.67 -7.30 -22.18
N ALA A 21 -13.72 -8.11 -22.39
CA ALA A 21 -14.66 -8.49 -21.32
C ALA A 21 -14.07 -9.51 -20.34
N ARG A 22 -12.98 -10.20 -20.70
CA ARG A 22 -12.30 -11.20 -19.88
C ARG A 22 -11.59 -10.65 -18.62
N PRO A 23 -10.79 -9.57 -18.67
CA PRO A 23 -10.14 -9.02 -17.48
C PRO A 23 -11.14 -8.42 -16.49
N PHE A 24 -12.22 -7.79 -16.96
CA PHE A 24 -13.21 -7.16 -16.06
C PHE A 24 -14.15 -8.14 -15.35
N ARG A 25 -14.21 -9.41 -15.80
CA ARG A 25 -14.97 -10.46 -15.10
C ARG A 25 -14.17 -11.21 -14.04
N LYS A 26 -12.86 -10.99 -13.94
CA LYS A 26 -11.97 -11.67 -12.98
C LYS A 26 -11.38 -10.74 -11.92
N THR A 27 -11.67 -9.45 -11.95
CA THR A 27 -11.22 -8.49 -10.94
C THR A 27 -12.27 -8.27 -9.87
N GLU A 28 -12.68 -9.35 -9.23
CA GLU A 28 -12.97 -9.30 -7.80
C GLU A 28 -12.29 -10.53 -7.19
N PRO A 29 -10.95 -10.58 -7.21
CA PRO A 29 -10.23 -11.68 -6.63
C PRO A 29 -10.19 -11.40 -5.12
N ASP A 30 -11.27 -11.74 -4.42
CA ASP A 30 -11.25 -12.15 -3.00
C ASP A 30 -10.41 -11.25 -2.07
N LEU A 31 -10.26 -9.95 -2.39
CA LEU A 31 -9.30 -9.07 -1.74
C LEU A 31 -9.72 -8.84 -0.30
N ASP A 32 -11.03 -8.66 -0.09
CA ASP A 32 -11.63 -8.56 1.24
C ASP A 32 -11.36 -9.83 2.07
N ARG A 33 -11.47 -11.02 1.49
CA ARG A 33 -11.17 -12.29 2.18
C ARG A 33 -9.68 -12.48 2.43
N ALA A 34 -8.81 -12.04 1.52
CA ALA A 34 -7.36 -12.04 1.72
C ALA A 34 -6.95 -11.06 2.82
N ILE A 35 -7.58 -9.87 2.88
CA ILE A 35 -7.40 -8.88 3.94
C ILE A 35 -7.88 -9.45 5.27
N GLU A 36 -9.08 -10.02 5.32
CA GLU A 36 -9.63 -10.63 6.54
C GLU A 36 -8.77 -11.78 7.06
N ALA A 37 -8.29 -12.66 6.17
CA ALA A 37 -7.39 -13.76 6.52
C ALA A 37 -6.06 -13.25 7.09
N TRP A 38 -5.49 -12.21 6.48
CA TRP A 38 -4.24 -11.61 6.96
C TRP A 38 -4.41 -10.92 8.32
N ILE A 39 -5.49 -10.15 8.51
CA ILE A 39 -5.80 -9.51 9.80
C ILE A 39 -6.01 -10.57 10.90
N ALA A 40 -6.69 -11.67 10.59
CA ALA A 40 -6.88 -12.77 11.53
C ALA A 40 -5.55 -13.45 11.92
N GLN A 41 -4.61 -13.55 10.98
CA GLN A 41 -3.27 -14.11 11.24
C GLN A 41 -2.44 -13.19 12.13
N VAL A 42 -2.41 -11.88 11.85
CA VAL A 42 -1.68 -10.89 12.66
C VAL A 42 -2.26 -10.80 14.08
N ARG A 43 -3.59 -10.86 14.24
CA ARG A 43 -4.22 -10.86 15.58
C ARG A 43 -3.89 -12.09 16.42
N LYS A 44 -3.71 -13.25 15.79
CA LYS A 44 -3.31 -14.49 16.49
C LYS A 44 -1.81 -14.57 16.78
N GLY A 45 -0.99 -13.85 16.00
CA GLY A 45 0.46 -13.81 16.12
C GLY A 45 1.02 -12.52 16.73
N GLY A 46 0.18 -11.66 17.33
CA GLY A 46 0.53 -10.34 17.86
C GLY A 46 1.53 -10.31 19.03
N GLU A 47 2.18 -11.44 19.34
CA GLU A 47 3.26 -11.59 20.31
C GLU A 47 4.27 -12.65 19.85
N ALA A 48 4.65 -12.68 18.57
CA ALA A 48 5.83 -13.41 18.14
C ALA A 48 6.44 -12.78 16.88
N GLU A 49 7.64 -12.22 17.07
CA GLU A 49 8.62 -11.89 16.02
C GLU A 49 8.51 -10.51 15.35
N VAL A 50 8.47 -9.45 16.17
CA VAL A 50 9.33 -8.28 15.90
C VAL A 50 10.65 -8.51 16.65
N GLN A 51 11.52 -9.36 16.08
CA GLN A 51 12.89 -9.55 16.54
C GLN A 51 13.83 -9.46 15.35
N GLY A 52 14.25 -8.22 15.08
CA GLY A 52 15.36 -7.88 14.20
C GLY A 52 16.01 -6.61 14.73
N SER A 53 17.10 -6.78 15.47
CA SER A 53 18.02 -5.79 16.06
C SER A 53 17.46 -4.84 17.14
N ASN A 54 17.71 -5.22 18.39
CA ASN A 54 17.82 -4.30 19.52
C ASN A 54 19.12 -3.50 19.42
N GLU A 55 19.17 -2.49 18.56
CA GLU A 55 20.04 -1.33 18.76
C GLU A 55 19.24 -0.09 18.34
N ALA A 56 18.75 0.66 19.33
CA ALA A 56 18.01 1.91 19.16
C ALA A 56 16.75 1.79 18.28
N ALA A 57 15.69 1.21 18.84
CA ALA A 57 14.33 1.64 18.51
C ALA A 57 14.13 3.07 19.07
N GLU A 58 14.86 4.02 18.48
CA GLU A 58 14.64 5.44 18.66
C GLU A 58 13.21 5.68 18.18
N ALA A 59 12.33 6.06 19.10
CA ALA A 59 10.96 6.39 18.76
C ALA A 59 11.01 7.50 17.69
N VAL A 60 10.83 7.10 16.42
CA VAL A 60 10.93 8.03 15.30
C VAL A 60 9.78 9.01 15.45
N ASN A 61 10.11 10.23 15.88
CA ASN A 61 9.15 11.29 16.03
C ASN A 61 9.15 12.13 14.74
N PHE A 62 8.04 12.81 14.47
CA PHE A 62 7.92 13.72 13.33
C PHE A 62 7.68 15.13 13.83
N CYS A 63 8.34 16.10 13.21
CA CYS A 63 8.13 17.50 13.53
C CYS A 63 6.69 17.92 13.14
N PRO A 64 5.87 18.47 14.06
CA PRO A 64 4.51 18.89 13.75
C PRO A 64 4.44 20.16 12.90
N GLN A 65 5.57 20.84 12.66
CA GLN A 65 5.62 22.06 11.83
C GLN A 65 6.04 21.80 10.39
N CYS A 66 6.97 20.87 10.15
CA CYS A 66 7.50 20.61 8.80
C CYS A 66 7.44 19.16 8.35
N GLY A 67 7.02 18.23 9.21
CA GLY A 67 6.94 16.79 8.90
C GLY A 67 8.29 16.08 8.81
N ARG A 68 9.41 16.76 9.08
CA ARG A 68 10.75 16.14 9.11
C ARG A 68 10.84 15.11 10.25
N HIS A 69 11.54 14.01 10.01
CA HIS A 69 11.91 13.06 11.06
C HIS A 69 12.81 13.74 12.09
N VAL A 70 12.52 13.50 13.36
CA VAL A 70 13.27 14.02 14.50
C VAL A 70 13.55 12.88 15.47
N GLY A 71 14.76 12.87 16.01
CA GLY A 71 15.16 11.90 17.02
C GLY A 71 14.41 12.14 18.33
N HIS A 72 14.47 11.16 19.23
CA HIS A 72 13.81 11.28 20.53
C HIS A 72 14.47 12.35 21.41
N ASP A 73 15.80 12.48 21.32
CA ASP A 73 16.60 13.44 22.09
C ASP A 73 16.64 14.85 21.48
N ASP A 74 16.02 15.06 20.31
CA ASP A 74 15.98 16.35 19.67
C ASP A 74 15.04 17.31 20.42
N HIS A 75 15.58 18.41 20.93
CA HIS A 75 14.79 19.51 21.50
C HIS A 75 14.25 20.48 20.43
N PHE A 76 14.91 20.52 19.28
CA PHE A 76 14.60 21.40 18.15
C PHE A 76 14.66 20.61 16.85
N CYS A 77 13.78 20.93 15.90
CA CYS A 77 13.80 20.28 14.60
C CYS A 77 14.99 20.77 13.74
N PRO A 78 15.83 19.87 13.19
CA PRO A 78 16.95 20.23 12.32
C PRO A 78 16.50 20.78 10.95
N GLY A 79 15.24 20.58 10.58
CA GLY A 79 14.70 21.06 9.30
C GLY A 79 14.14 22.48 9.34
N CYS A 80 13.43 22.84 10.41
CA CYS A 80 12.71 24.12 10.50
C CYS A 80 13.05 24.97 11.74
N GLY A 81 13.84 24.44 12.67
CA GLY A 81 14.21 25.14 13.91
C GLY A 81 13.08 25.22 14.96
N ALA A 82 11.90 24.65 14.71
CA ALA A 82 10.81 24.66 15.69
C ALA A 82 11.15 23.82 16.92
N LYS A 83 10.77 24.31 18.11
CA LYS A 83 10.90 23.58 19.37
C LYS A 83 9.95 22.39 19.39
N LEU A 84 10.46 21.21 19.75
CA LEU A 84 9.67 19.99 19.78
C LEU A 84 8.92 19.86 21.11
N PRO A 85 7.63 19.47 21.10
CA PRO A 85 6.81 19.41 22.30
C PRO A 85 7.22 18.28 23.27
N ARG A 86 8.05 17.31 22.84
CA ARG A 86 8.46 16.15 23.63
C ARG A 86 9.94 16.10 24.02
N GLY A 87 10.59 17.26 24.19
CA GLY A 87 11.91 17.33 24.81
C GLY A 87 11.86 17.33 26.34
N ALA A 88 11.11 16.41 26.96
CA ALA A 88 10.96 16.34 28.40
C ALA A 88 11.00 14.89 28.91
N LYS A 89 12.25 14.44 29.07
CA LYS A 89 12.75 13.32 29.89
C LYS A 89 12.71 11.95 29.23
#